data_AF-A0A3N6PDZ9-F1
#
_entry.id   AF-A0A3N6PDZ9-F1
#
_cell.length_a   1.000
_cell.length_b   1.000
_cell.length_c   1.000
_cell.angle_alpha   90.00
_cell.angle_beta   90.00
_cell.angle_gamma   90.00
#
_symmetry.space_group_name_H-M   'P 1'
#
loop_
_entity.id
_entity.type
_entity.pdbx_description
1 polymer ?
#
loop_
_entity_poly.entity_id
_entity_poly.type
_entity_poly.pdbx_seq_one_letter_code
_entity_poly.pdbx_strand_id
1 'polypeptide(L)'
;MPQPTAFVAIAGVVLALLLVLSHLTQSAFTDGDGSLENSTGPADTADSQRQPNSFFADEPSSESLEERDDRRESNAVTEEYEPNEVSKGREPNDGFDESEQRGGEADAVDRTRKTRGRSGTQQKGVDPSAMSTGMVLANVAVSQGLFALVLLGAVLYTGIPADWLGIEFSRSYLETGLVLGTVAGVVLYVGNELGAAFATRFGFDHDEGLRELLAPDSVRGWLVLLLVVLPIIAVFEELLFRAALIGVVSAGFGVSPWALAVLSSIAFAVGHGVQGTVGIIVTGVLGFVLAAVFILTGSFLVVVVAHYLINALEFVVHEAFGLEWAEPLER
;
A
#
# COMPACT_ATOMS: atom_id res chain seq x y z
N MET A 1 -0.39 -9.59 -41.49
CA MET A 1 1.00 -9.91 -41.06
C MET A 1 1.18 -9.26 -39.69
N PRO A 2 1.82 -9.94 -38.73
CA PRO A 2 2.07 -9.38 -37.39
C PRO A 2 2.87 -8.06 -37.46
N GLN A 3 2.52 -7.10 -36.60
CA GLN A 3 3.19 -5.80 -36.51
C GLN A 3 3.85 -5.62 -35.11
N PRO A 4 4.92 -6.37 -34.78
CA PRO A 4 5.55 -6.33 -33.46
C PRO A 4 6.04 -4.94 -33.07
N THR A 5 6.54 -4.16 -34.02
CA THR A 5 7.01 -2.78 -33.76
C THR A 5 5.89 -1.88 -33.26
N ALA A 6 4.71 -1.94 -33.88
CA ALA A 6 3.56 -1.14 -33.45
C ALA A 6 3.04 -1.60 -32.08
N PHE A 7 3.00 -2.91 -31.85
CA PHE A 7 2.57 -3.48 -30.58
C PHE A 7 3.49 -3.07 -29.42
N VAL A 8 4.80 -3.23 -29.60
CA VAL A 8 5.81 -2.88 -28.58
C VAL A 8 5.80 -1.38 -28.29
N ALA A 9 5.55 -0.53 -29.30
CA ALA A 9 5.39 0.90 -29.08
C ALA A 9 4.18 1.20 -28.17
N ILE A 10 3.03 0.56 -28.41
CA ILE A 10 1.84 0.73 -27.57
C ILE A 10 2.07 0.18 -26.16
N ALA A 11 2.64 -1.02 -26.03
CA ALA A 11 2.98 -1.61 -24.74
C ALA A 11 3.97 -0.75 -23.95
N GLY A 12 4.95 -0.14 -24.64
CA GLY A 12 5.90 0.81 -24.05
C GLY A 12 5.21 2.09 -23.54
N VAL A 13 4.21 2.61 -24.26
CA VAL A 13 3.40 3.74 -23.78
C VAL A 13 2.58 3.35 -22.55
N VAL A 14 1.95 2.18 -22.55
CA VAL A 14 1.22 1.65 -21.39
C VAL A 14 2.15 1.53 -20.18
N LEU A 15 3.33 0.95 -20.35
CA LEU A 15 4.34 0.84 -19.29
C LEU A 15 4.76 2.22 -18.77
N ALA A 16 5.08 3.16 -19.66
CA ALA A 16 5.49 4.51 -19.26
C ALA A 16 4.39 5.22 -18.47
N LEU A 17 3.12 5.10 -18.89
CA LEU A 17 1.99 5.64 -18.17
C LEU A 17 1.88 5.03 -16.77
N LEU A 18 1.97 3.71 -16.62
CA LEU A 18 1.93 3.05 -15.31
C LEU A 18 3.03 3.54 -14.37
N LEU A 19 4.26 3.65 -14.87
CA LEU A 19 5.39 4.10 -14.07
C LEU A 19 5.20 5.57 -13.63
N VAL A 20 4.70 6.43 -14.50
CA VAL A 20 4.37 7.81 -14.16
C VAL A 20 3.25 7.88 -13.13
N LEU A 21 2.16 7.11 -13.31
CA LEU A 21 1.06 7.08 -12.35
C LEU A 21 1.55 6.57 -10.99
N SER A 22 2.33 5.49 -10.95
CA SER A 22 2.89 4.96 -9.72
C SER A 22 3.77 5.98 -9.00
N HIS A 23 4.65 6.67 -9.74
CA HIS A 23 5.48 7.73 -9.17
C HIS A 23 4.65 8.90 -8.64
N LEU A 24 3.61 9.33 -9.35
CA LEU A 24 2.72 10.41 -8.89
C LEU A 24 1.97 10.00 -7.61
N THR A 25 1.49 8.76 -7.54
CA THR A 25 0.86 8.19 -6.34
C THR A 25 1.84 8.19 -5.16
N GLN A 26 3.07 7.72 -5.35
CA GLN A 26 4.12 7.74 -4.31
C GLN A 26 4.39 9.16 -3.80
N SER A 27 4.54 10.13 -4.70
CA SER A 27 4.82 11.52 -4.32
C SER A 27 3.70 12.17 -3.49
N ALA A 28 2.45 11.77 -3.72
CA ALA A 28 1.31 12.28 -2.98
C ALA A 28 1.27 11.77 -1.52
N PHE A 29 1.84 10.61 -1.24
CA PHE A 29 1.93 10.06 0.12
C PHE A 29 3.13 10.63 0.90
N THR A 30 4.29 10.81 0.24
CA THR A 30 5.50 11.36 0.91
C THR A 30 5.38 12.83 1.30
N ASP A 31 4.62 13.64 0.56
CA ASP A 31 4.45 15.07 0.85
C ASP A 31 3.47 15.33 2.04
N GLY A 32 2.68 14.32 2.42
CA GLY A 32 1.75 14.40 3.56
C GLY A 32 2.44 14.40 4.92
N ASP A 33 3.50 13.61 5.08
CA ASP A 33 4.22 13.45 6.35
C ASP A 33 5.24 14.57 6.63
N GLY A 34 5.67 15.31 5.60
CA GLY A 34 6.64 16.41 5.73
C GLY A 34 6.09 17.72 6.32
N SER A 35 4.79 17.80 6.62
CA SER A 35 4.13 19.06 6.99
C SER A 35 4.11 19.38 8.49
N LEU A 36 4.60 18.50 9.37
CA LEU A 36 4.54 18.69 10.82
C LEU A 36 5.90 18.90 11.52
N GLU A 37 7.02 18.77 10.81
CA GLU A 37 8.35 19.06 11.36
C GLU A 37 8.95 20.34 10.77
N ASN A 38 8.28 21.48 10.96
CA ASN A 38 9.01 22.75 10.98
C ASN A 38 8.27 23.83 11.77
N SER A 39 8.25 23.68 13.09
CA SER A 39 7.99 24.79 14.01
C SER A 39 9.24 25.09 14.86
N THR A 40 10.38 25.32 14.21
CA THR A 40 11.46 26.09 14.85
C THR A 40 11.14 27.57 14.68
N GLY A 41 10.75 28.20 15.79
CA GLY A 41 10.37 29.61 15.85
C GLY A 41 11.51 30.56 15.44
N PRO A 42 11.18 31.80 15.02
CA PRO A 42 12.18 32.78 14.65
C PRO A 42 12.89 33.31 15.90
N ALA A 43 14.21 33.19 15.88
CA ALA A 43 15.12 33.90 16.77
C ALA A 43 15.24 35.37 16.35
N ASP A 44 15.15 36.29 17.32
CA ASP A 44 15.78 37.62 17.29
C ASP A 44 15.96 38.11 18.74
N THR A 45 17.18 37.95 19.30
CA THR A 45 18.24 38.98 19.48
C THR A 45 18.10 39.85 20.74
N ALA A 46 18.96 39.60 21.75
CA ALA A 46 19.68 40.64 22.52
C ALA A 46 20.66 40.03 23.53
N ASP A 47 21.94 40.27 23.27
CA ASP A 47 22.96 40.74 24.22
C ASP A 47 23.22 39.95 25.52
N SER A 48 24.38 39.27 25.59
CA SER A 48 25.34 39.48 26.68
C SER A 48 26.69 38.82 26.41
N GLN A 49 27.70 39.61 26.73
CA GLN A 49 29.13 39.49 26.51
C GLN A 49 29.86 38.31 27.19
N ARG A 50 31.11 38.11 26.72
CA ARG A 50 32.34 37.63 27.41
C ARG A 50 32.76 36.16 27.25
N GLN A 51 33.63 36.00 26.24
CA GLN A 51 35.01 35.47 26.26
C GLN A 51 35.33 34.02 26.69
N PRO A 52 36.47 33.47 26.17
CA PRO A 52 36.70 32.04 25.96
C PRO A 52 37.80 31.44 26.85
N ASN A 53 37.80 30.11 27.00
CA ASN A 53 38.94 29.17 27.18
C ASN A 53 38.40 27.86 27.78
N SER A 54 38.58 26.69 27.16
CA SER A 54 39.78 25.84 27.04
C SER A 54 39.97 24.86 28.22
N PHE A 55 40.29 23.60 27.86
CA PHE A 55 41.05 22.57 28.60
C PHE A 55 40.37 21.59 29.61
N PHE A 56 40.47 20.30 29.22
CA PHE A 56 40.90 19.07 29.95
C PHE A 56 40.14 18.50 31.18
N ALA A 57 39.70 17.24 30.98
CA ALA A 57 40.01 15.99 31.72
C ALA A 57 39.52 15.71 33.17
N ASP A 58 39.32 14.39 33.36
CA ASP A 58 39.31 13.54 34.56
C ASP A 58 37.98 13.19 35.27
N GLU A 59 37.70 11.88 35.22
CA GLU A 59 37.02 11.00 36.20
C GLU A 59 37.78 10.95 37.56
N PRO A 60 37.43 10.13 38.58
CA PRO A 60 36.19 9.41 38.96
C PRO A 60 35.85 9.54 40.49
N SER A 61 34.75 8.93 40.95
CA SER A 61 34.57 8.26 42.28
C SER A 61 33.10 7.88 42.45
N SER A 62 32.70 6.61 42.42
CA SER A 62 32.67 5.64 43.53
C SER A 62 31.93 6.12 44.78
N GLU A 63 30.73 5.59 45.04
CA GLU A 63 30.43 4.91 46.31
C GLU A 63 29.16 4.06 46.22
N SER A 64 29.34 2.83 46.66
CA SER A 64 28.41 1.73 46.88
C SER A 64 27.54 1.92 48.13
N LEU A 65 26.45 1.14 48.23
CA LEU A 65 25.99 0.31 49.38
C LEU A 65 24.49 0.00 49.17
N GLU A 66 24.16 -1.24 48.77
CA GLU A 66 23.65 -2.35 49.63
C GLU A 66 22.21 -2.11 50.12
N GLU A 67 21.22 -2.82 49.54
CA GLU A 67 20.76 -4.19 49.89
C GLU A 67 19.76 -4.19 51.07
N ARG A 68 18.47 -4.51 50.80
CA ARG A 68 17.78 -5.66 51.40
C ARG A 68 16.31 -5.81 50.99
N ASP A 69 16.03 -7.09 50.74
CA ASP A 69 14.81 -7.83 50.46
C ASP A 69 13.87 -7.90 51.68
N ASP A 70 12.55 -8.00 51.46
CA ASP A 70 11.71 -8.99 52.17
C ASP A 70 10.25 -9.04 51.67
N ARG A 71 9.75 -10.28 51.63
CA ARG A 71 8.49 -10.81 51.09
C ARG A 71 7.27 -10.67 52.02
N ARG A 72 6.06 -10.80 51.43
CA ARG A 72 4.81 -11.54 51.86
C ARG A 72 3.52 -10.72 51.65
N GLU A 73 2.61 -11.12 50.77
CA GLU A 73 1.49 -12.11 50.89
C GLU A 73 0.19 -11.59 51.55
N SER A 74 -0.89 -11.61 50.73
CA SER A 74 -2.32 -11.89 51.01
C SER A 74 -3.09 -11.17 52.14
N ASN A 75 -4.21 -10.52 51.79
CA ASN A 75 -5.56 -10.97 52.20
C ASN A 75 -6.70 -10.19 51.52
N ALA A 76 -7.73 -10.96 51.14
CA ALA A 76 -9.07 -10.51 50.77
C ALA A 76 -10.00 -10.44 52.00
N VAL A 77 -11.18 -9.79 51.83
CA VAL A 77 -12.50 -9.91 52.54
C VAL A 77 -13.19 -8.53 52.44
N THR A 78 -14.09 -8.29 51.48
CA THR A 78 -15.58 -8.26 51.59
C THR A 78 -16.15 -7.46 52.75
N GLU A 79 -16.94 -6.42 52.46
CA GLU A 79 -18.27 -6.24 53.06
C GLU A 79 -19.17 -5.34 52.19
N GLU A 80 -20.44 -5.72 52.16
CA GLU A 80 -21.55 -5.36 51.30
C GLU A 80 -22.60 -4.65 52.18
N TYR A 81 -23.16 -3.51 51.75
CA TYR A 81 -24.51 -3.07 52.17
C TYR A 81 -25.04 -1.93 51.27
N GLU A 82 -25.97 -2.27 50.37
CA GLU A 82 -27.05 -1.40 49.86
C GLU A 82 -28.26 -1.47 50.83
N PRO A 83 -29.48 -0.93 50.57
CA PRO A 83 -29.97 0.06 49.59
C PRO A 83 -30.88 1.13 50.24
N ASN A 84 -31.36 2.11 49.45
CA ASN A 84 -32.77 2.46 49.55
C ASN A 84 -33.37 3.04 48.26
N GLU A 85 -34.57 2.55 47.97
CA GLU A 85 -35.35 2.64 46.76
C GLU A 85 -36.29 3.87 46.67
N VAL A 86 -36.52 4.32 45.43
CA VAL A 86 -37.83 4.61 44.77
C VAL A 86 -38.75 5.72 45.33
N SER A 87 -39.07 6.74 44.50
CA SER A 87 -40.32 6.80 43.71
C SER A 87 -40.66 8.18 43.09
N LYS A 88 -41.07 8.11 41.81
CA LYS A 88 -42.19 8.80 41.11
C LYS A 88 -42.07 10.29 40.76
N GLY A 89 -42.34 10.55 39.47
CA GLY A 89 -42.26 11.86 38.83
C GLY A 89 -43.57 12.65 38.78
N ARG A 90 -43.54 13.79 38.09
CA ARG A 90 -44.69 14.54 37.52
C ARG A 90 -44.18 15.76 36.72
N GLU A 91 -44.63 15.91 35.47
CA GLU A 91 -44.72 17.21 34.78
C GLU A 91 -46.05 17.89 35.14
N PRO A 92 -46.14 19.23 35.07
CA PRO A 92 -46.82 19.85 33.92
C PRO A 92 -46.30 21.26 33.50
N ASN A 93 -46.89 21.73 32.40
CA ASN A 93 -46.65 22.91 31.55
C ASN A 93 -47.11 24.28 32.10
N ASP A 94 -46.79 25.32 31.32
CA ASP A 94 -47.40 26.67 31.15
C ASP A 94 -46.80 27.91 31.87
N GLY A 95 -46.58 28.98 31.10
CA GLY A 95 -46.70 30.37 31.59
C GLY A 95 -45.72 31.42 31.03
N PHE A 96 -46.23 32.34 30.21
CA PHE A 96 -45.62 33.58 29.67
C PHE A 96 -45.21 34.61 30.74
N ASP A 97 -44.25 35.52 30.45
CA ASP A 97 -44.49 36.98 30.30
C ASP A 97 -43.25 37.79 29.86
N GLU A 98 -43.51 38.91 29.18
CA GLU A 98 -42.59 39.91 28.59
C GLU A 98 -42.14 41.01 29.58
N SER A 99 -41.02 41.70 29.28
CA SER A 99 -40.79 43.17 29.41
C SER A 99 -39.28 43.48 29.20
N GLU A 100 -38.87 44.04 28.07
CA GLU A 100 -38.75 45.48 27.72
C GLU A 100 -37.83 46.35 28.62
N GLN A 101 -36.71 46.83 28.03
CA GLN A 101 -36.22 48.24 28.01
C GLN A 101 -34.81 48.26 27.39
N ARG A 102 -34.53 48.74 26.17
CA ARG A 102 -34.66 50.06 25.50
C ARG A 102 -33.51 51.04 25.83
N GLY A 103 -32.78 51.45 24.76
CA GLY A 103 -31.94 52.67 24.66
C GLY A 103 -30.48 52.37 24.27
N GLY A 104 -29.86 52.96 23.24
CA GLY A 104 -30.22 54.03 22.31
C GLY A 104 -29.08 54.28 21.29
N GLU A 105 -29.39 55.08 20.27
CA GLU A 105 -28.62 55.63 19.13
C GLU A 105 -27.08 55.73 19.24
N ALA A 106 -26.31 55.28 18.24
CA ALA A 106 -25.97 55.88 16.94
C ALA A 106 -24.80 56.88 16.99
N ASP A 107 -23.68 56.56 16.33
CA ASP A 107 -23.09 57.43 15.31
C ASP A 107 -21.94 56.76 14.54
N ALA A 108 -21.87 57.09 13.26
CA ALA A 108 -20.96 56.56 12.26
C ALA A 108 -19.50 57.05 12.46
N VAL A 109 -18.53 56.35 11.84
CA VAL A 109 -17.64 56.90 10.80
C VAL A 109 -16.45 55.96 10.49
N ASP A 110 -16.30 55.75 9.19
CA ASP A 110 -15.13 55.46 8.37
C ASP A 110 -14.60 54.05 8.11
N ARG A 111 -14.51 53.80 6.80
CA ARG A 111 -14.08 52.60 6.11
C ARG A 111 -12.62 52.79 5.71
N THR A 112 -11.72 51.92 6.16
CA THR A 112 -10.62 51.39 5.31
C THR A 112 -9.79 50.38 6.10
N ARG A 113 -10.06 49.08 5.90
CA ARG A 113 -9.02 48.08 6.12
C ARG A 113 -9.08 47.03 5.02
N LYS A 114 -8.12 47.18 4.11
CA LYS A 114 -7.77 46.29 3.01
C LYS A 114 -7.45 44.90 3.58
N THR A 115 -8.45 44.02 3.65
CA THR A 115 -8.24 42.60 3.89
C THR A 115 -7.63 42.00 2.63
N ARG A 116 -6.30 41.92 2.63
CA ARG A 116 -5.53 41.10 1.70
C ARG A 116 -5.80 39.65 2.10
N GLY A 117 -6.90 39.08 1.59
CA GLY A 117 -7.14 37.64 1.64
C GLY A 117 -6.02 36.95 0.88
N ARG A 118 -5.02 36.43 1.61
CA ARG A 118 -4.14 35.39 1.09
C ARG A 118 -5.04 34.18 0.86
N SER A 119 -5.48 33.99 -0.38
CA SER A 119 -5.85 32.66 -0.87
C SER A 119 -4.59 31.80 -0.84
N GLY A 120 -4.27 31.26 0.34
CA GLY A 120 -3.52 30.03 0.42
C GLY A 120 -4.49 28.95 -0.03
N THR A 121 -4.40 28.55 -1.29
CA THR A 121 -4.86 27.24 -1.72
C THR A 121 -4.06 26.23 -0.90
N GLN A 122 -4.60 25.85 0.27
CA GLN A 122 -4.26 24.59 0.90
C GLN A 122 -4.58 23.55 -0.17
N GLN A 123 -3.53 22.99 -0.76
CA GLN A 123 -3.61 21.79 -1.57
C GLN A 123 -4.26 20.76 -0.66
N LYS A 124 -5.54 20.48 -0.91
CA LYS A 124 -6.33 19.54 -0.15
C LYS A 124 -5.77 18.17 -0.51
N GLY A 125 -4.82 17.67 0.28
CA GLY A 125 -4.38 16.28 0.22
C GLY A 125 -5.62 15.40 0.24
N VAL A 126 -5.67 14.39 -0.62
CA VAL A 126 -6.76 13.43 -0.62
C VAL A 126 -6.60 12.59 0.64
N ASP A 127 -7.51 12.75 1.59
CA ASP A 127 -7.53 11.96 2.82
C ASP A 127 -7.84 10.49 2.47
N PRO A 128 -6.90 9.55 2.61
CA PRO A 128 -7.10 8.15 2.24
C PRO A 128 -8.18 7.48 3.08
N SER A 129 -8.40 7.97 4.31
CA SER A 129 -9.42 7.47 5.24
C SER A 129 -10.85 7.83 4.81
N ALA A 130 -11.01 8.75 3.84
CA ALA A 130 -12.31 9.16 3.31
C ALA A 130 -12.81 8.29 2.14
N MET A 131 -11.98 7.39 1.59
CA MET A 131 -12.37 6.47 0.53
C MET A 131 -12.79 5.12 1.13
N SER A 132 -13.98 4.62 0.79
CA SER A 132 -14.34 3.26 1.21
C SER A 132 -13.49 2.24 0.47
N THR A 133 -13.16 1.11 1.12
CA THR A 133 -12.47 -0.04 0.51
C THR A 133 -13.09 -0.43 -0.85
N GLY A 134 -14.42 -0.35 -0.96
CA GLY A 134 -15.14 -0.61 -2.20
C GLY A 134 -14.81 0.37 -3.34
N MET A 135 -14.58 1.65 -3.03
CA MET A 135 -14.15 2.65 -4.01
C MET A 135 -12.72 2.40 -4.48
N VAL A 136 -11.82 2.02 -3.55
CA VAL A 136 -10.42 1.70 -3.88
C VAL A 136 -10.38 0.47 -4.78
N LEU A 137 -11.06 -0.62 -4.41
CA LEU A 137 -11.16 -1.85 -5.22
C LEU A 137 -11.75 -1.58 -6.60
N ALA A 138 -12.81 -0.76 -6.69
CA ALA A 138 -13.40 -0.39 -7.97
C ALA A 138 -12.44 0.41 -8.85
N ASN A 139 -11.72 1.38 -8.27
CA ASN A 139 -10.73 2.16 -8.99
C ASN A 139 -9.59 1.29 -9.54
N VAL A 140 -9.06 0.38 -8.72
CA VAL A 140 -8.01 -0.57 -9.14
C VAL A 140 -8.53 -1.47 -10.26
N ALA A 141 -9.70 -2.09 -10.10
CA ALA A 141 -10.26 -2.97 -11.12
C ALA A 141 -10.51 -2.25 -12.45
N VAL A 142 -11.04 -1.02 -12.41
CA VAL A 142 -11.33 -0.23 -13.62
C VAL A 142 -10.05 0.23 -14.31
N SER A 143 -9.08 0.75 -13.56
CA SER A 143 -7.80 1.22 -14.14
C SER A 143 -7.01 0.07 -14.76
N GLN A 144 -6.82 -1.02 -14.02
CA GLN A 144 -6.11 -2.22 -14.50
C GLN A 144 -6.86 -2.89 -15.65
N GLY A 145 -8.19 -2.99 -15.55
CA GLY A 145 -9.04 -3.50 -16.63
C GLY A 145 -8.95 -2.67 -17.90
N LEU A 146 -8.89 -1.34 -17.79
CA LEU A 146 -8.72 -0.46 -18.95
C LEU A 146 -7.37 -0.69 -19.64
N PHE A 147 -6.27 -0.78 -18.88
CA PHE A 147 -4.96 -1.06 -19.47
C PHE A 147 -4.90 -2.46 -20.11
N ALA A 148 -5.54 -3.47 -19.48
CA ALA A 148 -5.68 -4.80 -20.07
C ALA A 148 -6.43 -4.75 -21.40
N LEU A 149 -7.55 -4.02 -21.48
CA LEU A 149 -8.32 -3.85 -22.72
C LEU A 149 -7.52 -3.13 -23.80
N VAL A 150 -6.72 -2.12 -23.44
CA VAL A 150 -5.82 -1.44 -24.38
C VAL A 150 -4.77 -2.41 -24.94
N LEU A 151 -4.13 -3.23 -24.09
CA LEU A 151 -3.15 -4.22 -24.53
C LEU A 151 -3.79 -5.32 -25.39
N LEU A 152 -4.94 -5.86 -24.99
CA LEU A 152 -5.68 -6.84 -25.79
C LEU A 152 -6.13 -6.25 -27.13
N GLY A 153 -6.62 -5.01 -27.13
CA GLY A 153 -6.93 -4.26 -28.34
C GLY A 153 -5.71 -4.10 -29.24
N ALA A 154 -4.54 -3.81 -28.66
CA ALA A 154 -3.28 -3.73 -29.40
C ALA A 154 -2.85 -5.08 -29.99
N VAL A 155 -2.97 -6.19 -29.24
CA VAL A 155 -2.72 -7.55 -29.74
C VAL A 155 -3.57 -7.82 -30.98
N LEU A 156 -4.87 -7.56 -30.90
CA LEU A 156 -5.82 -7.79 -32.00
C LEU A 156 -5.54 -6.87 -33.19
N TYR A 157 -5.32 -5.57 -32.94
CA TYR A 157 -5.08 -4.57 -33.96
C TYR A 157 -3.80 -4.84 -34.76
N THR A 158 -2.73 -5.26 -34.08
CA THR A 158 -1.42 -5.51 -34.70
C THR A 158 -1.24 -6.95 -35.18
N GLY A 159 -2.21 -7.83 -34.90
CA GLY A 159 -2.21 -9.22 -35.32
C GLY A 159 -1.08 -10.04 -34.70
N ILE A 160 -0.79 -9.81 -33.41
CA ILE A 160 0.20 -10.60 -32.68
C ILE A 160 -0.31 -12.05 -32.52
N PRO A 161 0.47 -13.06 -32.93
CA PRO A 161 0.12 -14.46 -32.74
C PRO A 161 0.00 -14.83 -31.26
N ALA A 162 -0.94 -15.72 -30.93
CA ALA A 162 -1.16 -16.15 -29.54
C ALA A 162 0.05 -16.88 -28.93
N ASP A 163 0.80 -17.61 -29.74
CA ASP A 163 2.02 -18.31 -29.33
C ASP A 163 3.13 -17.33 -28.89
N TRP A 164 3.19 -16.12 -29.45
CA TRP A 164 4.15 -15.08 -29.01
C TRP A 164 3.82 -14.56 -27.61
N LEU A 165 2.56 -14.68 -27.19
CA LEU A 165 2.10 -14.34 -25.85
C LEU A 165 2.27 -15.52 -24.87
N GLY A 166 2.69 -16.70 -25.35
CA GLY A 166 2.73 -17.93 -24.55
C GLY A 166 1.35 -18.57 -24.36
N ILE A 167 0.43 -18.36 -25.31
CA ILE A 167 -0.94 -18.89 -25.27
C ILE A 167 -1.12 -19.97 -26.33
N GLU A 168 -1.59 -21.14 -25.90
CA GLU A 168 -1.99 -22.23 -26.77
C GLU A 168 -3.47 -22.60 -26.51
N PHE A 169 -4.24 -22.79 -27.59
CA PHE A 169 -5.65 -23.18 -27.48
C PHE A 169 -5.80 -24.71 -27.45
N SER A 170 -5.47 -25.32 -26.31
CA SER A 170 -5.61 -26.77 -26.11
C SER A 170 -6.03 -27.12 -24.68
N ARG A 171 -6.63 -28.31 -24.52
CA ARG A 171 -7.00 -28.83 -23.20
C ARG A 171 -5.78 -29.14 -22.35
N SER A 172 -4.71 -29.65 -22.96
CA SER A 172 -3.43 -29.90 -22.29
C SER A 172 -2.78 -28.62 -21.77
N TYR A 173 -2.86 -27.53 -22.53
CA TYR A 173 -2.41 -26.21 -22.08
C TYR A 173 -3.18 -25.76 -20.83
N LEU A 174 -4.52 -25.91 -20.82
CA LEU A 174 -5.34 -25.56 -19.67
C LEU A 174 -4.99 -26.40 -18.43
N GLU A 175 -4.96 -27.73 -18.58
CA GLU A 175 -4.68 -28.65 -17.46
C GLU A 175 -3.26 -28.43 -16.90
N THR A 176 -2.26 -28.36 -17.77
CA THR A 176 -0.86 -28.14 -17.37
C THR A 176 -0.68 -26.76 -16.77
N GLY A 177 -1.29 -25.73 -17.37
CA GLY A 177 -1.21 -24.36 -16.89
C GLY A 177 -1.80 -24.17 -15.50
N LEU A 178 -2.96 -24.80 -15.24
CA LEU A 178 -3.58 -24.80 -13.91
C LEU A 178 -2.72 -25.54 -12.88
N VAL A 179 -2.25 -26.75 -13.21
CA VAL A 179 -1.45 -27.57 -12.26
C VAL A 179 -0.11 -26.90 -11.95
N LEU A 180 0.67 -26.56 -12.97
CA LEU A 180 1.98 -25.95 -12.77
C LEU A 180 1.87 -24.54 -12.18
N GLY A 181 0.86 -23.77 -12.60
CA GLY A 181 0.58 -22.45 -12.03
C GLY A 181 0.20 -22.53 -10.56
N THR A 182 -0.63 -23.52 -10.16
CA THR A 182 -0.96 -23.73 -8.74
C THR A 182 0.26 -24.13 -7.92
N VAL A 183 1.05 -25.09 -8.39
CA VAL A 183 2.27 -25.50 -7.69
C VAL A 183 3.24 -24.34 -7.56
N ALA A 184 3.50 -23.60 -8.64
CA ALA A 184 4.38 -22.44 -8.64
C ALA A 184 3.85 -21.35 -7.70
N GLY A 185 2.57 -21.01 -7.76
CA GLY A 185 1.95 -19.99 -6.90
C GLY A 185 2.08 -20.32 -5.42
N VAL A 186 1.79 -21.56 -5.01
CA VAL A 186 1.92 -22.00 -3.61
C VAL A 186 3.38 -21.97 -3.15
N VAL A 187 4.31 -22.47 -3.98
CA VAL A 187 5.75 -22.46 -3.63
C VAL A 187 6.28 -21.04 -3.50
N LEU A 188 5.88 -20.14 -4.41
CA LEU A 188 6.29 -18.75 -4.38
C LEU A 188 5.68 -17.98 -3.22
N TYR A 189 4.41 -18.24 -2.89
CA TYR A 189 3.78 -17.70 -1.67
C TYR A 189 4.57 -18.10 -0.42
N VAL A 190 4.84 -19.40 -0.23
CA VAL A 190 5.63 -19.89 0.91
C VAL A 190 7.03 -19.26 0.92
N GLY A 191 7.67 -19.15 -0.24
CA GLY A 191 8.97 -18.49 -0.36
C GLY A 191 8.94 -17.00 -0.01
N ASN A 192 7.86 -16.30 -0.38
CA ASN A 192 7.65 -14.90 -0.05
C ASN A 192 7.50 -14.69 1.47
N GLU A 193 6.67 -15.50 2.12
CA GLU A 193 6.48 -15.47 3.58
C GLU A 193 7.77 -15.76 4.35
N LEU A 194 8.51 -16.78 3.93
CA LEU A 194 9.81 -17.10 4.53
C LEU A 194 10.84 -15.97 4.30
N GLY A 195 10.78 -15.34 3.13
CA GLY A 195 11.62 -14.19 2.79
C GLY A 195 11.31 -12.97 3.64
N ALA A 196 10.03 -12.66 3.82
CA ALA A 196 9.55 -11.58 4.69
C ALA A 196 9.99 -11.81 6.14
N ALA A 197 9.71 -12.99 6.70
CA ALA A 197 10.11 -13.33 8.07
C ALA A 197 11.63 -13.25 8.28
N PHE A 198 12.41 -13.68 7.29
CA PHE A 198 13.87 -13.53 7.35
C PHE A 198 14.28 -12.05 7.29
N ALA A 199 13.65 -11.23 6.45
CA ALA A 199 13.98 -9.82 6.35
C ALA A 199 13.64 -9.05 7.65
N THR A 200 12.50 -9.35 8.29
CA THR A 200 12.13 -8.83 9.62
C THR A 200 13.18 -9.18 10.67
N ARG A 201 13.71 -10.41 10.64
CA ARG A 201 14.81 -10.84 11.53
C ARG A 201 16.07 -9.98 11.40
N PHE A 202 16.35 -9.42 10.22
CA PHE A 202 17.48 -8.51 10.00
C PHE A 202 17.13 -7.02 10.21
N GLY A 203 15.94 -6.72 10.73
CA GLY A 203 15.49 -5.37 11.09
C GLY A 203 14.92 -4.58 9.91
N PHE A 204 14.39 -5.26 8.89
CA PHE A 204 13.69 -4.63 7.77
C PHE A 204 12.18 -4.82 7.90
N ASP A 205 11.48 -3.76 8.30
CA ASP A 205 10.01 -3.73 8.25
C ASP A 205 9.52 -3.43 6.82
N HIS A 206 8.42 -4.07 6.45
CA HIS A 206 7.75 -3.90 5.16
C HIS A 206 6.44 -3.17 5.37
N ASP A 207 6.07 -2.30 4.43
CA ASP A 207 4.82 -1.54 4.51
C ASP A 207 3.65 -2.41 4.05
N GLU A 208 2.92 -2.99 5.00
CA GLU A 208 1.73 -3.82 4.76
C GLU A 208 0.44 -2.99 4.58
N GLY A 209 0.51 -1.66 4.75
CA GLY A 209 -0.66 -0.80 4.85
C GLY A 209 -1.55 -0.82 3.60
N LEU A 210 -1.00 -1.07 2.41
CA LEU A 210 -1.81 -1.14 1.19
C LEU A 210 -2.65 -2.44 1.12
N ARG A 211 -2.18 -3.54 1.72
CA ARG A 211 -2.92 -4.81 1.78
C ARG A 211 -4.07 -4.69 2.77
N GLU A 212 -3.80 -4.14 3.95
CA GLU A 212 -4.82 -3.88 4.98
C GLU A 212 -5.95 -2.99 4.44
N LEU A 213 -5.62 -1.92 3.70
CA LEU A 213 -6.61 -1.01 3.10
C LEU A 213 -7.51 -1.69 2.05
N LEU A 214 -7.07 -2.79 1.46
CA LEU A 214 -7.79 -3.53 0.43
C LEU A 214 -8.58 -4.72 1.00
N ALA A 215 -8.36 -5.09 2.26
CA ALA A 215 -9.06 -6.16 2.96
C ALA A 215 -10.56 -5.83 3.13
N PRO A 216 -11.49 -6.62 2.56
CA PRO A 216 -12.91 -6.32 2.69
C PRO A 216 -13.52 -6.84 4.00
N ASP A 217 -14.39 -6.07 4.65
CA ASP A 217 -15.10 -6.50 5.87
C ASP A 217 -16.31 -7.42 5.63
N SER A 218 -16.56 -7.82 4.37
CA SER A 218 -17.77 -8.58 4.00
C SER A 218 -17.49 -9.69 3.02
N VAL A 219 -18.25 -10.80 3.12
CA VAL A 219 -18.15 -11.95 2.19
C VAL A 219 -18.30 -11.53 0.73
N ARG A 220 -19.23 -10.59 0.44
CA ARG A 220 -19.40 -10.06 -0.93
C ARG A 220 -18.14 -9.31 -1.39
N GLY A 221 -17.53 -8.53 -0.51
CA GLY A 221 -16.28 -7.82 -0.80
C GLY A 221 -15.15 -8.80 -1.12
N TRP A 222 -15.01 -9.86 -0.33
CA TRP A 222 -14.05 -10.94 -0.58
C TRP A 222 -14.28 -11.65 -1.91
N LEU A 223 -15.54 -11.97 -2.26
CA LEU A 223 -15.85 -12.56 -3.56
C LEU A 223 -15.47 -11.62 -4.72
N VAL A 224 -15.71 -10.31 -4.59
CA VAL A 224 -15.31 -9.32 -5.60
C VAL A 224 -13.79 -9.24 -5.69
N LEU A 225 -13.08 -9.16 -4.57
CA LEU A 225 -11.62 -9.13 -4.52
C LEU A 225 -11.03 -10.37 -5.21
N LEU A 226 -11.41 -11.57 -4.76
CA LEU A 226 -10.82 -12.83 -5.20
C LEU A 226 -11.23 -13.26 -6.61
N LEU A 227 -12.44 -12.96 -7.07
CA LEU A 227 -12.96 -13.45 -8.36
C LEU A 227 -12.98 -12.40 -9.47
N VAL A 228 -12.78 -11.13 -9.13
CA VAL A 228 -12.81 -10.03 -10.11
C VAL A 228 -11.52 -9.22 -10.06
N VAL A 229 -11.21 -8.63 -8.91
CA VAL A 229 -10.11 -7.66 -8.81
C VAL A 229 -8.74 -8.34 -9.00
N LEU A 230 -8.42 -9.34 -8.18
CA LEU A 230 -7.12 -10.03 -8.26
C LEU A 230 -6.89 -10.73 -9.61
N PRO A 231 -7.89 -11.42 -10.22
CA PRO A 231 -7.72 -11.98 -11.55
C PRO A 231 -7.46 -10.91 -12.64
N ILE A 232 -8.13 -9.76 -12.59
CA ILE A 232 -7.89 -8.66 -13.54
C ILE A 232 -6.44 -8.16 -13.41
N ILE A 233 -5.97 -7.93 -12.18
CA ILE A 233 -4.60 -7.47 -11.91
C ILE A 233 -3.60 -8.51 -12.44
N ALA A 234 -3.73 -9.77 -12.04
CA ALA A 234 -2.80 -10.82 -12.44
C ALA A 234 -2.76 -10.99 -13.97
N VAL A 235 -3.91 -11.03 -14.65
CA VAL A 235 -3.95 -11.13 -16.11
C VAL A 235 -3.29 -9.92 -16.77
N PHE A 236 -3.60 -8.72 -16.30
CA PHE A 236 -3.03 -7.50 -16.85
C PHE A 236 -1.51 -7.45 -16.70
N GLU A 237 -1.01 -7.66 -15.49
CA GLU A 237 0.40 -7.51 -15.18
C GLU A 237 1.21 -8.59 -15.89
N GLU A 238 0.75 -9.84 -15.90
CA GLU A 238 1.42 -10.87 -16.70
C GLU A 238 1.36 -10.56 -18.20
N LEU A 239 0.25 -10.00 -18.70
CA LEU A 239 0.11 -9.67 -20.11
C LEU A 239 1.11 -8.60 -20.52
N LEU A 240 1.34 -7.59 -19.66
CA LEU A 240 2.32 -6.55 -19.91
C LEU A 240 3.75 -7.07 -19.69
N PHE A 241 4.08 -7.52 -18.49
CA PHE A 241 5.47 -7.74 -18.07
C PHE A 241 6.07 -9.03 -18.61
N ARG A 242 5.25 -10.06 -18.90
CA ARG A 242 5.74 -11.36 -19.38
C ARG A 242 5.37 -11.54 -20.84
N ALA A 243 4.10 -11.55 -21.19
CA ALA A 243 3.69 -11.81 -22.56
C ALA A 243 4.15 -10.71 -23.53
N ALA A 244 3.92 -9.43 -23.22
CA ALA A 244 4.29 -8.33 -24.11
C ALA A 244 5.80 -8.01 -24.08
N LEU A 245 6.36 -7.70 -22.90
CA LEU A 245 7.75 -7.25 -22.79
C LEU A 245 8.79 -8.37 -23.00
N ILE A 246 8.45 -9.62 -22.69
CA ILE A 246 9.36 -10.77 -22.89
C ILE A 246 8.94 -11.55 -24.14
N GLY A 247 7.72 -12.09 -24.17
CA GLY A 247 7.25 -12.99 -25.22
C GLY A 247 7.28 -12.33 -26.61
N VAL A 248 6.53 -11.25 -26.80
CA VAL A 248 6.42 -10.57 -28.10
C VAL A 248 7.73 -9.93 -28.54
N VAL A 249 8.49 -9.33 -27.62
CA VAL A 249 9.79 -8.73 -27.97
C VAL A 249 10.80 -9.81 -28.37
N SER A 250 10.87 -10.91 -27.63
CA SER A 250 11.75 -12.04 -27.96
C SER A 250 11.37 -12.68 -29.29
N ALA A 251 10.08 -12.96 -29.51
CA ALA A 251 9.62 -13.61 -30.74
C ALA A 251 9.70 -12.69 -31.97
N GLY A 252 9.40 -11.40 -31.79
CA GLY A 252 9.36 -10.41 -32.88
C GLY A 252 10.73 -9.86 -33.29
N PHE A 253 11.70 -9.81 -32.37
CA PHE A 253 13.01 -9.17 -32.61
C PHE A 253 14.22 -10.06 -32.32
N GLY A 254 14.03 -11.27 -31.80
CA GLY A 254 15.13 -12.19 -31.48
C GLY A 254 16.00 -11.76 -30.29
N VAL A 255 15.49 -10.87 -29.44
CA VAL A 255 16.18 -10.42 -28.22
C VAL A 255 16.16 -11.55 -27.19
N SER A 256 17.24 -11.69 -26.41
CA SER A 256 17.32 -12.72 -25.37
C SER A 256 16.19 -12.56 -24.33
N PRO A 257 15.36 -13.58 -24.09
CA PRO A 257 14.27 -13.49 -23.13
C PRO A 257 14.78 -13.29 -21.70
N TRP A 258 15.98 -13.78 -21.36
CA TRP A 258 16.60 -13.57 -20.05
C TRP A 258 17.05 -12.12 -19.82
N ALA A 259 17.52 -11.43 -20.87
CA ALA A 259 17.82 -10.00 -20.77
C ALA A 259 16.54 -9.19 -20.55
N LEU A 260 15.46 -9.57 -21.26
CA LEU A 260 14.14 -8.98 -21.10
C LEU A 260 13.55 -9.27 -19.72
N ALA A 261 13.79 -10.46 -19.15
CA ALA A 261 13.37 -10.78 -17.79
C ALA A 261 13.98 -9.82 -16.76
N VAL A 262 15.29 -9.52 -16.87
CA VAL A 262 15.93 -8.54 -15.98
C VAL A 262 15.28 -7.16 -16.14
N LEU A 263 15.13 -6.68 -17.38
CA LEU A 263 14.57 -5.36 -17.65
C LEU A 263 13.10 -5.24 -17.22
N SER A 264 12.28 -6.24 -17.50
CA SER A 264 10.86 -6.21 -17.12
C SER A 264 10.69 -6.34 -15.61
N SER A 265 11.55 -7.09 -14.93
CA SER A 265 11.54 -7.22 -13.46
C SER A 265 11.93 -5.92 -12.78
N ILE A 266 12.91 -5.19 -13.32
CA ILE A 266 13.26 -3.84 -12.82
C ILE A 266 12.07 -2.89 -13.02
N ALA A 267 11.45 -2.89 -14.20
CA ALA A 267 10.30 -2.05 -14.47
C ALA A 267 9.10 -2.40 -13.56
N PHE A 268 8.87 -3.69 -13.32
CA PHE A 268 7.85 -4.19 -12.41
C PHE A 268 8.10 -3.73 -10.97
N ALA A 269 9.33 -3.88 -10.48
CA ALA A 269 9.75 -3.44 -9.16
C ALA A 269 9.57 -1.93 -8.94
N VAL A 270 10.00 -1.11 -9.91
CA VAL A 270 9.84 0.35 -9.84
C VAL A 270 8.37 0.76 -9.83
N GLY A 271 7.52 0.03 -10.56
CA GLY A 271 6.06 0.22 -10.52
C GLY A 271 5.45 0.01 -9.14
N HIS A 272 6.14 -0.69 -8.23
CA HIS A 272 5.71 -1.02 -6.87
C HIS A 272 6.42 -0.18 -5.79
N GLY A 273 6.99 0.98 -6.15
CA GLY A 273 7.78 1.79 -5.22
C GLY A 273 7.05 2.28 -3.95
N VAL A 274 5.72 2.16 -3.88
CA VAL A 274 4.94 2.41 -2.65
C VAL A 274 5.34 1.46 -1.51
N GLN A 275 5.91 0.28 -1.79
CA GLN A 275 6.30 -0.73 -0.78
C GLN A 275 7.67 -0.45 -0.09
N GLY A 276 8.28 0.71 -0.32
CA GLY A 276 9.60 1.03 0.21
C GLY A 276 10.76 0.28 -0.47
N THR A 277 12.00 0.57 -0.07
CA THR A 277 13.20 0.07 -0.77
C THR A 277 13.32 -1.46 -0.72
N VAL A 278 12.98 -2.07 0.42
CA VAL A 278 13.06 -3.53 0.58
C VAL A 278 11.95 -4.21 -0.22
N GLY A 279 10.72 -3.68 -0.17
CA GLY A 279 9.60 -4.14 -0.99
C GLY A 279 9.91 -4.10 -2.49
N ILE A 280 10.55 -3.03 -3.00
CA ILE A 280 11.00 -2.96 -4.40
C ILE A 280 11.96 -4.12 -4.73
N ILE A 281 12.91 -4.45 -3.85
CA ILE A 281 13.86 -5.54 -4.09
C ILE A 281 13.12 -6.88 -4.11
N VAL A 282 12.29 -7.16 -3.11
CA VAL A 282 11.51 -8.41 -3.01
C VAL A 282 10.59 -8.57 -4.22
N THR A 283 9.85 -7.53 -4.57
CA THR A 283 8.96 -7.50 -5.73
C THR A 283 9.72 -7.65 -7.05
N GLY A 284 10.93 -7.10 -7.15
CA GLY A 284 11.81 -7.31 -8.30
C GLY A 284 12.31 -8.75 -8.42
N VAL A 285 12.68 -9.39 -7.30
CA VAL A 285 13.09 -10.79 -7.26
C VAL A 285 11.91 -11.70 -7.63
N LEU A 286 10.75 -11.49 -7.03
CA LEU A 286 9.52 -12.22 -7.38
C LEU A 286 9.17 -12.02 -8.85
N GLY A 287 9.31 -10.77 -9.33
CA GLY A 287 9.15 -10.38 -10.73
C GLY A 287 10.00 -11.23 -11.66
N PHE A 288 11.28 -11.39 -11.32
CA PHE A 288 12.25 -12.18 -12.07
C PHE A 288 11.96 -13.67 -12.00
N VAL A 289 11.55 -14.20 -10.85
CA VAL A 289 11.20 -15.61 -10.72
C VAL A 289 9.97 -15.95 -11.57
N LEU A 290 8.92 -15.10 -11.56
CA LEU A 290 7.78 -15.26 -12.46
C LEU A 290 8.19 -15.15 -13.93
N ALA A 291 9.11 -14.24 -14.28
CA ALA A 291 9.66 -14.17 -15.64
C ALA A 291 10.43 -15.45 -16.02
N ALA A 292 11.21 -16.02 -15.10
CA ALA A 292 11.90 -17.30 -15.32
C ALA A 292 10.89 -18.45 -15.51
N VAL A 293 9.83 -18.51 -14.70
CA VAL A 293 8.74 -19.49 -14.87
C VAL A 293 8.09 -19.34 -16.25
N PHE A 294 7.79 -18.12 -16.69
CA PHE A 294 7.26 -17.87 -18.03
C PHE A 294 8.21 -18.37 -19.13
N ILE A 295 9.51 -18.06 -19.04
CA ILE A 295 10.50 -18.46 -20.04
C ILE A 295 10.67 -19.98 -20.10
N LEU A 296 10.72 -20.64 -18.94
CA LEU A 296 10.93 -22.08 -18.85
C LEU A 296 9.71 -22.89 -19.27
N THR A 297 8.51 -22.38 -19.00
CA THR A 297 7.26 -23.08 -19.34
C THR A 297 6.69 -22.68 -20.70
N GLY A 298 7.05 -21.50 -21.20
CA GLY A 298 6.43 -20.90 -22.38
C GLY A 298 4.94 -20.61 -22.23
N SER A 299 4.41 -20.59 -21.00
CA SER A 299 2.98 -20.54 -20.73
C SER A 299 2.58 -19.29 -19.97
N PHE A 300 1.72 -18.49 -20.61
CA PHE A 300 1.06 -17.35 -20.00
C PHE A 300 0.16 -17.77 -18.83
N LEU A 301 -0.59 -18.87 -19.01
CA LEU A 301 -1.53 -19.33 -18.00
C LEU A 301 -0.82 -19.75 -16.70
N VAL A 302 0.35 -20.38 -16.78
CA VAL A 302 1.12 -20.77 -15.58
C VAL A 302 1.41 -19.55 -14.71
N VAL A 303 1.94 -18.47 -15.30
CA VAL A 303 2.32 -17.28 -14.52
C VAL A 303 1.12 -16.47 -14.05
N VAL A 304 0.03 -16.40 -14.82
CA VAL A 304 -1.22 -15.77 -14.38
C VAL A 304 -1.77 -16.46 -13.14
N VAL A 305 -1.84 -17.80 -13.16
CA VAL A 305 -2.35 -18.59 -12.03
C VAL A 305 -1.40 -18.48 -10.83
N ALA A 306 -0.09 -18.55 -11.06
CA ALA A 306 0.90 -18.44 -9.99
C ALA A 306 0.82 -17.07 -9.30
N HIS A 307 0.81 -15.99 -10.07
CA HIS A 307 0.70 -14.62 -9.56
C HIS A 307 -0.63 -14.40 -8.84
N TYR A 308 -1.75 -14.80 -9.45
CA TYR A 308 -3.06 -14.74 -8.80
C TYR A 308 -3.05 -15.42 -7.43
N LEU A 309 -2.47 -16.62 -7.33
CA LEU A 309 -2.44 -17.37 -6.08
C LEU A 309 -1.53 -16.76 -5.04
N ILE A 310 -0.39 -16.19 -5.41
CA ILE A 310 0.47 -15.45 -4.47
C ILE A 310 -0.37 -14.37 -3.79
N ASN A 311 -1.01 -13.50 -4.59
CA ASN A 311 -1.80 -12.39 -4.06
C ASN A 311 -3.01 -12.89 -3.26
N ALA A 312 -3.72 -13.91 -3.77
CA ALA A 312 -4.91 -14.44 -3.10
C ALA A 312 -4.57 -15.09 -1.74
N LEU A 313 -3.46 -15.85 -1.67
CA LEU A 313 -3.01 -16.47 -0.43
C LEU A 313 -2.53 -15.42 0.57
N GLU A 314 -1.80 -14.41 0.12
CA GLU A 314 -1.35 -13.31 0.96
C GLU A 314 -2.53 -12.58 1.61
N PHE A 315 -3.54 -12.18 0.82
CA PHE A 315 -4.76 -11.58 1.36
C PHE A 315 -5.52 -12.52 2.30
N VAL A 316 -5.76 -13.78 1.89
CA VAL A 316 -6.59 -14.69 2.68
C VAL A 316 -5.92 -15.07 4.01
N VAL A 317 -4.62 -15.35 4.01
CA VAL A 317 -3.92 -15.82 5.21
C VAL A 317 -3.77 -14.68 6.22
N HIS A 318 -3.34 -13.50 5.78
CA HIS A 318 -3.09 -12.39 6.69
C HIS A 318 -4.37 -11.61 7.04
N GLU A 319 -5.18 -11.25 6.06
CA GLU A 319 -6.32 -10.35 6.30
C GLU A 319 -7.61 -11.09 6.66
N ALA A 320 -7.86 -12.28 6.10
CA ALA A 320 -9.08 -13.03 6.43
C ALA A 320 -8.93 -13.85 7.71
N PHE A 321 -7.72 -14.37 7.98
CA PHE A 321 -7.47 -15.26 9.12
C PHE A 321 -6.53 -14.69 10.19
N GLY A 322 -5.81 -13.59 9.93
CA GLY A 322 -4.85 -13.03 10.90
C GLY A 322 -3.72 -14.00 11.25
N LEU A 323 -3.29 -14.85 10.29
CA LEU A 323 -2.34 -15.92 10.54
C LEU A 323 -0.92 -15.54 10.12
N GLU A 324 -0.13 -15.04 11.06
CA GLU A 324 1.32 -14.83 10.89
C GLU A 324 2.09 -16.14 11.15
N TRP A 325 1.85 -17.16 10.32
CA TRP A 325 2.42 -18.49 10.57
C TRP A 325 3.96 -18.54 10.49
N ALA A 326 4.57 -17.54 9.85
CA ALA A 326 6.02 -17.38 9.77
C ALA A 326 6.62 -16.57 10.94
N GLU A 327 5.81 -15.92 11.78
CA GLU A 327 6.22 -15.13 12.96
C GLU A 327 7.24 -15.86 13.87
N PRO A 328 7.12 -17.19 14.12
CA PRO A 328 8.10 -17.89 14.95
C PRO A 328 9.53 -17.89 14.37
N LEU A 329 9.72 -17.63 13.06
CA LEU A 329 11.02 -17.58 12.39
C LEU A 329 11.69 -16.20 12.47
N GLU A 330 10.94 -15.17 12.87
CA GLU A 330 11.38 -13.78 12.98
C GLU A 330 12.23 -13.52 14.23
N ARG A 331 12.18 -14.42 15.21
CA ARG A 331 12.87 -14.34 16.53
C ARG A 331 14.30 -14.85 16.51
#